data_AF-A0A3B9WMT9-F1
#
_entry.id   AF-A0A3B9WMT9-F1
#
_cell.length_a   1.000
_cell.length_b   1.000
_cell.length_c   1.000
_cell.angle_alpha   90.00
_cell.angle_beta   90.00
_cell.angle_gamma   90.00
#
_symmetry.space_group_name_H-M   'P 1'
#
loop_
_entity.id
_entity.type
_entity.pdbx_description
1 polymer ?
#
loop_
_entity_poly.entity_id
_entity_poly.type
_entity_poly.pdbx_seq_one_letter_code
_entity_poly.pdbx_strand_id
1 'polypeptide(L)'
;MQELWTTVSTPSLFTDAQELLPFDGSAVLFPRFLDADFARGAFDELQSATLWEQPEMIMFGKKYAQAGLSTWFTDSGISYQYSG
;
A
#
# COMPACT_ATOMS: atom_id res chain seq x y z
N MET A 1 -10.84 -3.58 -49.25
CA MET A 1 -11.45 -3.71 -47.91
C MET A 1 -10.28 -3.70 -46.93
N GLN A 2 -10.06 -2.60 -46.20
CA GLN A 2 -8.98 -2.47 -45.21
C GLN A 2 -9.66 -2.32 -43.85
N GLU A 3 -9.48 -3.31 -42.99
CA GLU A 3 -10.07 -3.29 -41.65
C GLU A 3 -9.23 -2.39 -40.74
N LEU A 4 -9.82 -1.27 -40.35
CA LEU A 4 -9.28 -0.33 -39.38
C LEU A 4 -9.54 -0.92 -37.98
N TRP A 5 -8.53 -1.58 -37.42
CA TRP A 5 -8.54 -1.98 -36.02
C TRP A 5 -8.47 -0.70 -35.17
N THR A 6 -9.60 -0.34 -34.57
CA THR A 6 -9.66 0.75 -33.59
C THR A 6 -9.09 0.20 -32.29
N THR A 7 -7.86 0.58 -31.95
CA THR A 7 -7.29 0.29 -30.63
C THR A 7 -8.09 1.09 -29.59
N VAL A 8 -8.99 0.42 -28.87
CA VAL A 8 -9.64 1.04 -27.71
C VAL A 8 -8.61 1.02 -26.58
N SER A 9 -7.87 2.12 -26.42
CA SER A 9 -7.03 2.32 -25.25
C SER A 9 -7.92 2.86 -24.13
N THR A 10 -8.17 2.05 -23.10
CA THR A 10 -8.79 2.54 -21.86
C THR A 10 -7.83 3.58 -21.27
N PRO A 11 -8.23 4.84 -21.11
CA PRO A 11 -7.37 5.82 -20.47
C PRO A 11 -7.08 5.37 -19.04
N SER A 12 -5.80 5.29 -18.69
CA SER A 12 -5.39 5.04 -17.31
C SER A 12 -5.96 6.15 -16.41
N LEU A 13 -6.56 5.76 -15.28
CA LEU A 13 -6.96 6.70 -14.22
C LEU A 13 -5.75 7.42 -13.61
N PHE A 14 -4.54 6.92 -13.87
CA PHE A 14 -3.30 7.49 -13.38
C PHE A 14 -2.43 7.89 -14.56
N THR A 15 -2.48 9.18 -14.88
CA THR A 15 -1.87 9.75 -16.09
C THR A 15 -0.34 9.86 -15.99
N ASP A 16 0.21 9.93 -14.78
CA ASP A 16 1.64 10.16 -14.50
C ASP A 16 2.37 8.90 -13.99
N ALA A 17 1.90 7.71 -14.37
CA ALA A 17 2.46 6.45 -13.92
C ALA A 17 3.90 6.26 -14.44
N GLN A 18 4.84 5.86 -13.58
CA GLN A 18 6.24 5.63 -13.94
C GLN A 18 6.72 4.26 -13.47
N GLU A 19 7.22 3.43 -14.37
CA GLU A 19 7.94 2.20 -14.01
C GLU A 19 9.31 2.57 -13.41
N LEU A 20 9.60 2.06 -12.21
CA LEU A 20 10.81 2.40 -11.44
C LEU A 20 11.97 1.44 -11.72
N LEU A 21 11.68 0.21 -12.11
CA LEU A 21 12.72 -0.80 -12.25
C LEU A 21 13.40 -0.70 -13.62
N PRO A 22 14.75 -0.63 -13.68
CA PRO A 22 15.49 -0.62 -14.94
C PRO A 22 15.76 -2.04 -15.48
N PHE A 23 15.10 -3.06 -14.93
CA PHE A 23 15.29 -4.48 -15.24
C PHE A 23 13.98 -5.25 -15.07
N ASP A 24 13.99 -6.55 -15.41
CA ASP A 24 12.81 -7.42 -15.34
C ASP A 24 12.16 -7.44 -13.95
N GLY A 25 10.85 -7.15 -13.93
CA GLY A 25 10.06 -6.90 -12.74
C GLY A 25 9.11 -5.72 -13.00
N SER A 26 8.28 -5.36 -12.03
CA SER A 26 7.49 -4.13 -12.12
C SER A 26 7.29 -3.49 -10.74
N ALA A 27 7.52 -2.18 -10.68
CA ALA A 27 7.17 -1.30 -9.59
C ALA A 27 6.75 0.05 -10.18
N VAL A 28 5.44 0.29 -10.21
CA VAL A 28 4.87 1.51 -10.82
C VAL A 28 4.64 2.58 -9.76
N LEU A 29 5.29 3.73 -9.91
CA LEU A 29 5.07 4.93 -9.12
C LEU A 29 3.87 5.71 -9.69
N PHE A 30 2.92 6.04 -8.80
CA PHE A 30 1.84 6.97 -9.08
C PHE A 30 2.03 8.23 -8.21
N PRO A 31 2.64 9.30 -8.76
CA PRO A 31 2.90 10.49 -7.99
C PRO A 31 1.59 11.18 -7.61
N ARG A 32 1.53 11.74 -6.40
CA ARG A 32 0.35 12.48 -5.89
C ARG A 32 -0.96 11.67 -6.01
N PHE A 33 -0.89 10.36 -5.75
CA PHE A 33 -2.06 9.48 -5.75
C PHE A 33 -3.17 9.98 -4.81
N LEU A 34 -2.77 10.55 -3.67
CA LEU A 34 -3.64 11.32 -2.79
C LEU A 34 -3.34 12.81 -2.94
N ASP A 35 -4.39 13.62 -2.86
CA ASP A 35 -4.28 15.05 -2.68
C ASP A 35 -3.50 15.38 -1.40
N ALA A 36 -2.72 16.46 -1.41
CA ALA A 36 -1.82 16.82 -0.31
C ALA A 36 -2.55 17.16 1.00
N ASP A 37 -3.69 17.85 0.91
CA ASP A 37 -4.48 18.22 2.08
C ASP A 37 -5.21 17.00 2.64
N PHE A 38 -5.74 16.15 1.76
CA PHE A 38 -6.32 14.87 2.16
C PHE A 38 -5.28 13.97 2.85
N ALA A 39 -4.09 13.82 2.25
CA ALA A 39 -3.03 12.98 2.78
C ALA A 39 -2.57 13.44 4.17
N ARG A 40 -2.49 14.76 4.40
CA ARG A 40 -2.15 15.31 5.72
C ARG A 40 -3.23 14.98 6.76
N GLY A 41 -4.50 15.26 6.43
CA GLY A 41 -5.61 14.97 7.34
C GLY A 41 -5.72 13.49 7.69
N ALA A 42 -5.64 12.62 6.67
CA ALA A 42 -5.66 11.17 6.86
C ALA A 42 -4.48 10.66 7.71
N PHE A 43 -3.30 11.24 7.54
CA PHE A 43 -2.14 10.91 8.37
C PHE A 43 -2.36 11.27 9.84
N ASP A 44 -2.82 12.49 10.12
CA ASP A 44 -3.08 12.96 11.48
C ASP A 44 -4.16 12.10 12.17
N GLU A 45 -5.21 11.72 11.43
CA GLU A 45 -6.25 10.82 11.91
C GLU A 45 -5.70 9.42 12.22
N LEU A 46 -5.00 8.80 11.26
CA LEU A 46 -4.41 7.47 11.46
C LEU A 46 -3.40 7.48 12.61
N GLN A 47 -2.59 8.53 12.75
CA GLN A 47 -1.61 8.62 13.82
C GLN A 47 -2.28 8.69 15.20
N SER A 48 -3.37 9.46 15.33
CA SER A 48 -4.00 9.75 16.61
C SER A 48 -5.07 8.73 17.03
N ALA A 49 -5.84 8.20 16.06
CA ALA A 49 -6.98 7.32 16.32
C ALA A 49 -6.62 5.82 16.30
N THR A 50 -5.51 5.45 15.68
CA THR A 50 -5.12 4.04 15.55
C THR A 50 -4.47 3.54 16.84
N LEU A 51 -4.90 2.36 17.29
CA LEU A 51 -4.23 1.63 18.37
C LEU A 51 -2.96 0.97 17.83
N TRP A 52 -1.86 1.72 17.87
CA TRP A 52 -0.55 1.26 17.44
C TRP A 52 0.09 0.33 18.48
N GLU A 53 0.57 -0.83 18.02
CA GLU A 53 1.22 -1.84 18.86
C GLU A 53 2.66 -2.10 18.38
N GLN A 54 3.53 -2.56 19.27
CA GLN A 54 4.87 -3.04 18.91
C GLN A 54 4.97 -4.54 19.18
N PRO A 55 4.46 -5.40 18.28
CA PRO A 55 4.46 -6.83 18.51
C PRO A 55 5.89 -7.40 18.53
N GLU A 56 6.04 -8.51 19.22
CA GLU A 56 7.25 -9.33 19.11
C GLU A 56 7.22 -10.12 17.80
N MET A 57 8.32 -10.09 17.06
CA MET A 57 8.56 -10.95 15.91
C MET A 57 9.59 -12.03 16.26
N ILE A 58 9.43 -13.22 15.68
CA ILE A 58 10.40 -14.30 15.82
C ILE A 58 11.28 -14.31 14.56
N MET A 59 12.56 -14.02 14.73
CA MET A 59 13.57 -14.16 13.67
C MET A 59 14.61 -15.19 14.08
N PHE A 60 14.80 -16.22 13.25
CA PHE A 60 15.77 -17.29 13.50
C PHE A 60 15.63 -17.93 14.90
N GLY A 61 14.40 -18.11 15.38
CA GLY A 61 14.09 -18.70 16.68
C GLY A 61 14.30 -17.79 17.89
N LYS A 62 14.64 -16.51 17.68
CA LYS A 62 14.77 -15.50 18.75
C LYS A 62 13.67 -14.45 18.62
N LYS A 63 13.19 -13.96 19.78
CA LYS A 63 12.20 -12.89 19.85
C LYS A 63 12.88 -11.52 19.74
N TYR A 64 12.30 -10.66 18.93
CA TYR A 64 12.71 -9.27 18.74
C TYR A 64 11.48 -8.37 18.75
N ALA A 65 11.57 -7.18 19.31
CA ALA A 65 10.55 -6.16 19.07
C ALA A 65 10.63 -5.74 17.59
N GLN A 66 9.47 -5.65 16.92
CA GLN A 66 9.43 -5.21 15.53
C GLN A 66 9.94 -3.76 15.39
N ALA A 67 10.63 -3.48 14.29
CA ALA A 67 11.04 -2.13 13.93
C ALA A 67 9.81 -1.35 13.41
N GLY A 68 9.24 -0.53 14.29
CA GLY A 68 8.04 0.26 14.01
C GLY A 68 6.80 -0.25 14.73
N LEU A 69 5.79 0.61 14.81
CA LEU A 69 4.49 0.24 15.33
C LEU A 69 3.60 -0.28 14.19
N SER A 70 2.72 -1.21 14.50
CA SER A 70 1.78 -1.83 13.57
C SER A 70 0.44 -2.08 14.24
N THR A 71 -0.60 -2.22 13.44
CA THR A 71 -1.91 -2.69 13.88
C THR A 71 -2.59 -3.44 12.75
N TRP A 72 -3.70 -4.10 13.04
CA TRP A 72 -4.52 -4.80 12.06
C TRP A 72 -5.95 -4.26 12.06
N PHE A 73 -6.44 -3.88 10.88
CA PHE A 73 -7.84 -3.53 10.66
C PHE A 73 -8.54 -4.67 9.90
N THR A 74 -9.79 -4.96 10.26
CA THR A 74 -10.64 -5.96 9.60
C THR A 74 -12.07 -5.47 9.56
N ASP A 75 -12.78 -5.75 8.48
CA ASP A 75 -14.18 -5.37 8.32
C ASP A 75 -15.15 -6.29 9.09
N SER A 76 -14.66 -7.44 9.59
CA SER A 76 -15.51 -8.53 10.08
C SER A 76 -15.51 -8.73 11.61
N GLY A 77 -14.76 -7.91 12.36
CA GLY A 77 -14.58 -8.12 13.81
C GLY A 77 -13.85 -9.42 14.16
N ILE A 78 -13.28 -10.12 13.16
CA ILE A 78 -12.51 -11.35 13.35
C ILE A 78 -11.08 -10.96 13.75
N SER A 79 -10.65 -11.38 14.94
CA SER A 79 -9.27 -11.24 15.37
C SER A 79 -8.35 -12.03 14.42
N TYR A 80 -7.47 -11.32 13.72
CA TYR A 80 -6.39 -11.93 12.94
C TYR A 80 -5.13 -12.00 13.78
N GLN A 81 -4.52 -13.19 13.88
CA GLN A 81 -3.25 -13.39 14.57
C GLN A 81 -2.20 -13.82 13.54
N TYR A 82 -1.20 -12.96 13.32
CA TYR A 82 -0.04 -13.29 12.51
C TYR A 82 1.02 -13.97 13.39
N SER A 83 1.57 -15.08 12.91
CA SER A 83 2.67 -15.85 13.54
C SER A 83 2.36 -16.63 14.83
N GLY A 84 1.12 -16.63 15.32
CA GLY A 84 0.68 -17.53 16.40
C GLY A 84 1.08 -17.12 17.81
#